data_AF-A0A7W0UXS7-F1
#
_entry.id   AF-A0A7W0UXS7-F1
#
_cell.length_a   1.000
_cell.length_b   1.000
_cell.length_c   1.000
_cell.angle_alpha   90.00
_cell.angle_beta   90.00
_cell.angle_gamma   90.00
#
_symmetry.space_group_name_H-M   'P 1'
#
loop_
_entity.id
_entity.type
_entity.pdbx_description
1 polymer ?
#
loop_
_entity_poly.entity_id
_entity_poly.type
_entity_poly.pdbx_seq_one_letter_code
_entity_poly.pdbx_strand_id
1 'polypeptide(L)'
;MDCGKVEKLLSLHASGDLEDEHTHAAVSLHLRSCSVCRRLADEYEESLHLLRSACAPPEFDASFYNGIRSTVLKAINNEAAALTPWQLPFQLLRRRLTLAAPVVLLLAAGALAVYIALDETNPNAKHNRLTVVGTKRTGETVEAEAKASLRGRDELTRAHLLAALAPRRPPRVSAARKMPKRDVLHTKAGTEIVRAPLLITQPSMASAERPVSGEIIASTADPAASQEAMRIEIQTGDPNIRIIWFSPKVTE
;
A
#
# COMPACT_ATOMS: atom_id res chain seq x y z
N MET A 1 7.61 14.40 -9.53
CA MET A 1 6.39 13.60 -9.26
C MET A 1 5.24 14.21 -10.02
N ASP A 2 4.34 13.41 -10.57
CA ASP A 2 3.16 13.88 -11.30
C ASP A 2 2.00 14.15 -10.33
N CYS A 3 1.19 15.18 -10.56
CA CYS A 3 0.08 15.54 -9.66
C CYS A 3 -0.87 14.36 -9.41
N GLY A 4 -1.17 13.56 -10.44
CA GLY A 4 -2.08 12.40 -10.29
C GLY A 4 -1.51 11.24 -9.47
N LYS A 5 -0.18 11.17 -9.24
CA LYS A 5 0.40 10.24 -8.28
C LYS A 5 0.30 10.79 -6.86
N VAL A 6 0.56 12.08 -6.71
CA VAL A 6 0.49 12.77 -5.42
C VAL A 6 -0.93 12.79 -4.88
N GLU A 7 -1.93 13.01 -5.73
CA GLU A 7 -3.35 12.97 -5.37
C GLU A 7 -3.75 11.63 -4.72
N LYS A 8 -3.24 10.50 -5.23
CA LYS A 8 -3.50 9.17 -4.65
C LYS A 8 -2.78 8.92 -3.33
N LEU A 9 -1.66 9.61 -3.11
CA LEU A 9 -0.86 9.51 -1.89
C LEU A 9 -1.25 10.56 -0.85
N LEU A 10 -2.12 11.51 -1.21
CA LEU A 10 -2.47 12.65 -0.37
C LEU A 10 -3.24 12.23 0.87
N SER A 11 -4.18 11.28 0.73
CA SER A 11 -4.93 10.72 1.86
C SER A 11 -4.01 10.01 2.86
N LEU A 12 -3.05 9.23 2.38
CA LEU A 12 -2.03 8.56 3.20
C LEU A 12 -1.05 9.55 3.83
N HIS A 13 -0.70 10.62 3.11
CA HIS A 13 0.15 11.68 3.64
C HIS A 13 -0.54 12.44 4.78
N ALA A 14 -1.80 12.82 4.60
CA ALA A 14 -2.59 13.55 5.59
C ALA A 14 -2.91 12.69 6.84
N SER A 15 -3.04 11.37 6.69
CA SER A 15 -3.20 10.46 7.83
C SER A 15 -1.87 10.16 8.56
N GLY A 16 -0.73 10.36 7.90
CA GLY A 16 0.59 10.00 8.43
C GLY A 16 0.98 8.54 8.17
N ASP A 17 0.25 7.82 7.30
CA ASP A 17 0.41 6.38 7.04
C ASP A 17 1.36 6.07 5.87
N LEU A 18 2.20 7.02 5.45
CA LEU A 18 3.22 6.76 4.44
C LEU A 18 4.41 6.02 5.06
N GLU A 19 4.51 4.71 4.80
CA GLU A 19 5.59 3.86 5.36
C GLU A 19 7.00 4.22 4.85
N ASP A 20 7.12 4.68 3.60
CA ASP A 20 8.41 4.99 2.98
C ASP A 20 8.78 6.46 3.13
N GLU A 21 9.87 6.72 3.85
CA GLU A 21 10.43 8.05 4.08
C GLU A 21 10.77 8.78 2.76
N HIS A 22 11.21 8.06 1.72
CA HIS A 22 11.51 8.65 0.42
C HIS A 22 10.24 9.14 -0.26
N THR A 23 9.16 8.36 -0.18
CA THR A 23 7.85 8.72 -0.71
C THR A 23 7.28 9.93 0.04
N HIS A 24 7.42 9.98 1.37
CA HIS A 24 7.05 11.14 2.17
C HIS A 24 7.83 12.41 1.78
N ALA A 25 9.15 12.30 1.60
CA ALA A 25 10.01 13.40 1.13
C ALA A 25 9.62 13.88 -0.29
N ALA A 26 9.28 12.95 -1.19
CA ALA A 26 8.87 13.27 -2.55
C ALA A 26 7.52 14.00 -2.60
N VAL A 27 6.54 13.56 -1.79
CA VAL A 27 5.23 14.21 -1.68
C VAL A 27 5.37 15.61 -1.07
N SER A 28 6.09 15.73 0.05
CA SER A 28 6.31 17.04 0.69
C SER A 28 7.05 18.03 -0.22
N LEU A 29 8.04 17.57 -1.01
CA LEU A 29 8.69 18.40 -2.04
C LEU A 29 7.71 18.85 -3.13
N HIS A 30 6.80 17.98 -3.55
CA HIS A 30 5.77 18.33 -4.53
C HIS A 30 4.76 19.35 -3.97
N LEU A 31 4.32 19.19 -2.72
CA LEU A 31 3.39 20.14 -2.08
C LEU A 31 3.98 21.53 -1.91
N ARG A 32 5.31 21.65 -1.77
CA ARG A 32 6.02 22.94 -1.79
C ARG A 32 6.02 23.61 -3.17
N SER A 33 5.96 22.83 -4.25
CA SER A 33 6.08 23.34 -5.62
C SER A 33 4.74 23.47 -6.36
N CYS A 34 3.72 22.70 -5.97
CA CYS A 34 2.41 22.70 -6.62
C CYS A 34 1.31 23.23 -5.69
N SER A 35 0.80 24.43 -5.97
CA SER A 35 -0.25 25.07 -5.18
C SER A 35 -1.60 24.32 -5.21
N VAL A 36 -1.92 23.65 -6.32
CA VAL A 36 -3.15 22.86 -6.46
C VAL A 36 -3.14 21.66 -5.53
N CYS A 37 -2.05 20.88 -5.54
CA CYS A 37 -1.93 19.74 -4.65
C CYS A 37 -1.84 20.16 -3.17
N ARG A 38 -1.23 21.32 -2.88
CA ARG A 38 -1.20 21.88 -1.52
C ARG A 38 -2.61 22.18 -1.01
N ARG A 39 -3.42 22.90 -1.80
CA ARG A 39 -4.82 23.19 -1.42
C ARG A 39 -5.63 21.92 -1.17
N LEU A 40 -5.47 20.90 -2.02
CA LEU A 40 -6.13 19.61 -1.80
C LEU A 40 -5.66 18.96 -0.49
N ALA A 41 -4.38 19.05 -0.15
CA ALA A 41 -3.85 18.50 1.10
C ALA A 41 -4.48 19.19 2.32
N ASP A 42 -4.60 20.52 2.27
CA ASP A 42 -5.23 21.32 3.32
C ASP A 42 -6.72 20.93 3.49
N GLU A 43 -7.47 20.71 2.40
CA GLU A 43 -8.87 20.27 2.42
C GLU A 43 -9.01 18.84 3.03
N TYR A 44 -8.07 17.95 2.77
CA TYR A 44 -8.03 16.62 3.40
C TYR A 44 -7.70 16.69 4.90
N GLU A 45 -6.76 17.54 5.29
CA GLU A 45 -6.38 17.73 6.69
C GLU A 45 -7.54 18.33 7.50
N GLU A 46 -8.26 19.32 6.94
CA GLU A 46 -9.47 19.87 7.54
C GLU A 46 -10.56 18.80 7.70
N SER A 47 -10.78 17.98 6.69
CA SER A 47 -11.74 16.86 6.76
C SER A 47 -11.36 15.85 7.83
N LEU A 48 -10.09 15.47 7.93
CA LEU A 48 -9.59 14.58 8.98
C LEU A 48 -9.70 15.20 10.37
N HIS A 49 -9.43 16.50 10.50
CA HIS A 49 -9.60 17.22 11.75
C HIS A 49 -11.06 17.23 12.19
N LEU A 50 -12.01 17.47 11.27
CA LEU A 50 -13.44 17.38 11.56
C LEU A 50 -13.85 15.97 11.98
N LEU A 51 -13.36 14.93 11.31
CA LEU A 51 -13.64 13.54 11.68
C LEU A 51 -13.06 13.20 13.07
N ARG A 52 -11.82 13.61 13.36
CA ARG A 52 -11.17 13.38 14.65
C ARG A 52 -11.85 14.15 15.79
N SER A 53 -12.34 15.36 15.52
CA SER A 53 -13.04 16.16 16.52
C SER A 53 -14.48 15.69 16.76
N ALA A 54 -15.18 15.23 15.71
CA ALA A 54 -16.50 14.62 15.84
C ALA A 54 -16.45 13.25 16.52
N CYS A 55 -15.41 12.46 16.23
CA CYS A 55 -15.14 11.20 16.90
C CYS A 55 -14.29 11.44 18.15
N ALA A 56 -14.88 12.04 19.19
CA ALA A 56 -14.29 11.94 20.52
C ALA A 56 -14.05 10.45 20.83
N PRO A 57 -12.82 10.03 21.17
CA PRO A 57 -12.55 8.64 21.52
C PRO A 57 -13.56 8.23 22.59
N PRO A 58 -14.38 7.19 22.36
CA PRO A 58 -15.31 6.75 23.38
C PRO A 58 -14.52 6.45 24.65
N GLU A 59 -14.93 7.08 25.77
CA GLU A 59 -14.34 6.79 27.07
C GLU A 59 -14.77 5.38 27.46
N PHE A 60 -13.88 4.41 27.22
CA PHE A 60 -14.08 3.06 27.71
C PHE A 60 -13.60 2.97 29.15
N ASP A 61 -14.36 2.23 29.97
CA ASP A 61 -13.97 1.96 31.34
C ASP A 61 -12.73 1.05 31.41
N ALA A 62 -12.07 1.04 32.58
CA ALA A 62 -10.90 0.18 32.79
C ALA A 62 -11.26 -1.32 32.63
N SER A 63 -12.51 -1.70 32.89
CA SER A 63 -13.03 -3.06 32.73
C SER A 63 -12.94 -3.54 31.29
N PHE A 64 -13.37 -2.70 30.34
CA PHE A 64 -13.36 -3.00 28.92
C PHE A 64 -11.94 -3.27 28.41
N TYR A 65 -10.99 -2.40 28.77
CA TYR A 65 -9.58 -2.59 28.42
C TYR A 65 -8.99 -3.86 29.05
N ASN A 66 -9.34 -4.18 30.30
CA ASN A 66 -8.94 -5.43 30.94
C ASN A 66 -9.53 -6.66 30.23
N GLY A 67 -10.76 -6.57 29.73
CA GLY A 67 -11.40 -7.59 28.91
C GLY A 67 -10.66 -7.84 27.60
N ILE A 68 -10.32 -6.78 26.86
CA ILE A 68 -9.52 -6.89 25.63
C ILE A 68 -8.14 -7.47 25.95
N ARG A 69 -7.45 -6.93 26.96
CA ARG A 69 -6.10 -7.38 27.35
C ARG A 69 -6.08 -8.86 27.72
N SER A 70 -7.02 -9.31 28.54
CA SER A 70 -7.10 -10.72 28.94
C SER A 70 -7.41 -11.63 27.75
N THR A 71 -8.26 -11.19 26.82
CA THR A 71 -8.56 -11.93 25.59
C THR A 71 -7.34 -12.06 24.69
N VAL A 72 -6.61 -10.96 24.46
CA VAL A 72 -5.39 -10.96 23.64
C VAL A 72 -4.29 -11.81 24.28
N LEU A 73 -4.06 -11.68 25.60
CA LEU A 73 -3.08 -12.51 26.30
C LEU A 73 -3.44 -13.99 26.26
N LYS A 74 -4.73 -14.33 26.35
CA LYS A 74 -5.20 -15.71 26.22
C LYS A 74 -4.97 -16.24 24.80
N ALA A 75 -5.21 -15.44 23.77
CA ALA A 75 -4.92 -15.82 22.38
C ALA A 75 -3.43 -16.08 22.16
N ILE A 76 -2.56 -15.16 22.62
CA ILE A 76 -1.10 -15.33 22.52
C ILE A 76 -0.64 -16.59 23.28
N ASN A 77 -1.18 -16.84 24.47
CA ASN A 77 -0.82 -18.02 25.25
C ASN A 77 -1.33 -19.32 24.60
N ASN A 78 -2.52 -19.29 23.99
CA ASN A 78 -3.06 -20.42 23.24
C ASN A 78 -2.25 -20.69 21.97
N GLU A 79 -1.81 -19.67 21.24
CA GLU A 79 -0.91 -19.82 20.08
C GLU A 79 0.47 -20.34 20.50
N ALA A 80 1.01 -19.85 21.61
CA ALA A 80 2.24 -20.37 22.19
C ALA A 80 2.08 -21.83 22.66
N ALA A 81 0.92 -22.21 23.18
CA ALA A 81 0.61 -23.59 23.55
C ALA A 81 0.29 -24.48 22.33
N ALA A 82 -0.14 -23.89 21.22
CA ALA A 82 -0.38 -24.56 19.94
C ALA A 82 0.89 -24.79 19.11
N LEU A 83 2.07 -24.36 19.61
CA LEU A 83 3.36 -24.90 19.19
C LEU A 83 3.39 -26.38 19.58
N THR A 84 2.86 -27.19 18.68
CA THR A 84 2.81 -28.65 18.79
C THR A 84 4.17 -29.16 19.26
N PRO A 85 4.21 -30.14 20.19
CA PRO A 85 5.47 -30.64 20.75
C PRO A 85 6.47 -31.16 19.70
N TRP A 86 6.00 -31.40 18.47
CA TRP A 86 6.84 -31.72 17.31
C TRP A 86 7.58 -30.55 16.65
N GLN A 87 7.25 -29.30 16.95
CA GLN A 87 7.96 -28.12 16.42
C GLN A 87 9.15 -27.68 17.29
N LEU A 88 9.20 -28.10 18.56
CA LEU A 88 10.32 -27.85 19.47
C LEU A 88 11.68 -28.38 18.97
N PRO A 89 11.82 -29.62 18.43
CA PRO A 89 13.10 -30.08 17.89
C PRO A 89 13.56 -29.23 16.70
N PHE A 90 12.64 -28.75 15.85
CA PHE A 90 12.97 -27.91 14.71
C PHE A 90 13.47 -26.51 15.13
N GLN A 91 12.86 -25.90 16.15
CA GLN A 91 13.34 -24.61 16.66
C GLN A 91 14.70 -24.70 17.35
N LEU A 92 14.94 -25.76 18.13
CA LEU A 92 16.26 -26.03 18.74
C LEU A 92 17.33 -26.30 17.68
N LEU A 93 16.99 -27.04 16.62
CA LEU A 93 17.90 -27.30 15.50
C LEU A 93 18.23 -26.00 14.74
N ARG A 94 17.25 -25.12 14.51
CA ARG A 94 17.44 -23.82 13.86
C ARG A 94 18.34 -22.89 14.68
N ARG A 95 18.21 -22.91 16.01
CA ARG A 95 19.07 -22.16 16.95
C ARG A 95 20.51 -22.70 16.98
N ARG A 96 20.69 -24.02 16.85
CA ARG A 96 22.02 -24.64 16.70
C ARG A 96 22.65 -24.32 15.33
N LEU A 97 21.86 -24.29 14.27
CA LEU A 97 22.32 -23.93 12.92
C LEU A 97 22.80 -22.47 12.83
N THR A 98 22.14 -21.53 13.50
CA THR A 98 22.60 -20.12 13.54
C THR A 98 23.94 -19.95 14.26
N LEU A 99 24.28 -20.79 15.23
CA LEU A 99 25.58 -20.75 15.92
C LEU A 99 26.67 -21.49 15.14
N ALA A 100 26.31 -22.49 14.32
CA ALA A 100 27.27 -23.23 13.49
C ALA A 100 27.62 -22.50 12.18
N ALA A 101 26.72 -21.69 11.65
CA ALA A 101 26.92 -20.92 10.41
C ALA A 101 28.21 -20.07 10.37
N PRO A 102 28.57 -19.28 11.40
CA PRO A 102 29.81 -18.49 11.35
C PRO A 102 31.07 -19.37 11.37
N VAL A 103 31.05 -20.50 12.09
CA VAL A 103 32.18 -21.43 12.15
C VAL A 103 32.41 -22.10 10.79
N VAL A 104 31.33 -22.54 10.13
CA VAL A 104 31.42 -23.12 8.78
C VAL A 104 31.88 -22.07 7.76
N LEU A 105 31.40 -20.83 7.85
CA LEU A 105 31.83 -19.74 6.97
C LEU A 105 33.32 -19.42 7.16
N LEU A 106 33.81 -19.38 8.40
CA LEU A 106 35.22 -19.18 8.72
C LEU A 106 36.10 -20.32 8.19
N LEU A 107 35.67 -21.58 8.34
CA LEU A 107 36.38 -22.73 7.80
C LEU A 107 36.43 -22.71 6.28
N ALA A 108 35.31 -22.36 5.62
CA ALA A 108 35.25 -22.25 4.17
C ALA A 108 36.13 -21.11 3.64
N ALA A 109 36.11 -19.94 4.30
CA ALA A 109 36.97 -18.81 3.95
C ALA A 109 38.46 -19.13 4.17
N GLY A 110 38.79 -19.83 5.27
CA GLY A 110 40.15 -20.30 5.55
C GLY A 110 40.65 -21.30 4.51
N ALA A 111 39.82 -22.30 4.15
CA ALA A 111 40.15 -23.25 3.10
C ALA A 111 40.35 -22.57 1.74
N LEU A 112 39.52 -21.58 1.41
CA LEU A 112 39.64 -20.80 0.17
C LEU A 112 40.94 -19.97 0.15
N ALA A 113 41.30 -19.33 1.27
CA ALA A 113 42.54 -18.57 1.39
C ALA A 113 43.77 -19.48 1.23
N VAL A 114 43.77 -20.66 1.84
CA VAL A 114 44.84 -21.67 1.68
C VAL A 114 44.90 -22.15 0.23
N TYR A 115 43.77 -22.40 -0.41
CA TYR A 115 43.73 -22.82 -1.82
C TYR A 115 44.36 -21.76 -2.74
N ILE A 116 44.03 -20.48 -2.56
CA ILE A 116 44.61 -19.38 -3.34
C ILE A 116 46.12 -19.25 -3.08
N ALA A 117 46.55 -19.36 -1.82
CA ALA A 117 47.98 -19.31 -1.48
C ALA A 117 48.77 -20.48 -2.11
N LEU A 118 48.18 -21.68 -2.16
CA LEU A 118 48.80 -22.83 -2.82
C LEU A 118 48.84 -22.66 -4.35
N ASP A 119 47.81 -22.06 -4.96
CA ASP A 119 47.77 -21.80 -6.40
C ASP A 119 48.86 -20.80 -6.84
N GLU A 120 49.13 -19.76 -6.02
CA GLU A 120 50.23 -18.83 -6.28
C GLU A 120 51.62 -19.50 -6.27
N THR A 121 51.77 -20.57 -5.48
CA THR A 121 53.01 -21.34 -5.43
C THR A 121 53.18 -22.32 -6.59
N ASN A 122 52.22 -22.44 -7.51
CA ASN A 122 52.37 -23.26 -8.70
C ASN A 122 53.07 -22.45 -9.82
N PRO A 123 54.41 -22.59 -10.01
CA PRO A 123 55.16 -21.79 -10.98
C PRO A 123 54.75 -22.06 -12.43
N ASN A 124 54.01 -23.14 -12.70
CA ASN A 124 53.59 -23.51 -14.05
C ASN A 124 52.39 -22.70 -14.59
N ALA A 125 51.66 -21.96 -13.75
CA ALA A 125 50.51 -21.16 -14.19
C ALA A 125 50.89 -19.87 -14.94
N LYS A 126 52.15 -19.41 -14.85
CA LYS A 126 52.59 -18.13 -15.42
C LYS A 126 52.94 -18.17 -16.91
N HIS A 127 52.92 -19.34 -17.56
CA HIS A 127 53.31 -19.46 -18.97
C HIS A 127 52.21 -19.23 -20.02
N ASN A 128 50.94 -19.04 -19.63
CA ASN A 128 49.84 -18.86 -20.59
C ASN A 128 49.13 -17.50 -20.52
N ARG A 129 49.77 -16.48 -19.93
CA ARG A 129 49.28 -15.10 -20.02
C ARG A 129 49.63 -14.52 -21.40
N LEU A 130 48.84 -14.91 -22.39
CA LEU A 130 48.81 -14.32 -23.74
C LEU A 130 48.80 -12.79 -23.61
N THR A 131 49.94 -12.18 -23.87
CA THR A 131 50.10 -10.77 -24.10
C THR A 131 49.32 -10.43 -25.37
N VAL A 132 48.11 -9.91 -25.22
CA VAL A 132 47.44 -9.19 -26.30
C VAL A 132 48.26 -7.92 -26.52
N VAL A 133 49.23 -8.02 -27.43
CA VAL A 133 50.07 -6.93 -27.91
C VAL A 133 49.14 -5.92 -28.61
N GLY A 134 48.74 -4.90 -27.86
CA GLY A 134 48.11 -3.71 -28.42
C GLY A 134 49.13 -2.97 -29.27
N THR A 135 48.95 -3.04 -30.59
CA THR A 135 49.68 -2.24 -31.57
C THR A 135 49.41 -0.76 -31.34
N LYS A 136 50.42 -0.06 -30.83
CA LYS A 136 50.47 1.39 -30.69
C LYS A 136 50.69 1.99 -32.09
N ARG A 137 49.65 2.55 -32.71
CA ARG A 137 49.76 3.36 -33.93
C ARG A 137 49.65 4.83 -33.54
N THR A 138 50.79 5.52 -33.60
CA THR A 138 50.95 6.98 -33.49
C THR A 138 51.22 7.57 -34.87
N GLY A 139 50.67 8.75 -35.12
CA GLY A 139 50.72 9.50 -36.39
C GLY A 139 49.37 9.39 -37.10
N GLU A 140 48.72 10.43 -37.59
CA GLU A 140 49.17 11.78 -37.95
C GLU A 140 47.90 12.59 -38.29
N THR A 141 47.97 13.90 -38.11
CA THR A 141 46.91 14.89 -38.37
C THR A 141 46.53 14.96 -39.86
N VAL A 142 45.26 14.76 -40.21
CA VAL A 142 44.62 15.42 -41.35
C VAL A 142 43.16 15.73 -41.01
N GLU A 143 42.87 17.02 -41.11
CA GLU A 143 41.60 17.72 -41.06
C GLU A 143 40.71 17.37 -42.27
N ALA A 144 39.41 17.63 -42.16
CA ALA A 144 38.40 17.63 -43.21
C ALA A 144 37.61 16.32 -43.46
N GLU A 145 36.35 16.41 -42.99
CA GLU A 145 35.14 16.15 -43.78
C GLU A 145 34.62 14.72 -43.93
N ALA A 146 33.30 14.64 -43.86
CA ALA A 146 32.42 13.52 -44.22
C ALA A 146 32.39 12.35 -43.20
N LYS A 147 31.40 12.37 -42.30
CA LYS A 147 30.06 11.79 -42.48
C LYS A 147 30.05 10.26 -42.51
N ALA A 148 29.21 9.76 -41.60
CA ALA A 148 28.52 8.48 -41.61
C ALA A 148 29.32 7.24 -41.22
N SER A 149 28.63 6.39 -40.44
CA SER A 149 29.07 5.05 -40.02
C SER A 149 30.11 5.10 -38.89
N LEU A 150 29.76 4.99 -37.62
CA LEU A 150 29.30 3.74 -37.00
C LEU A 150 28.56 4.05 -35.69
N ARG A 151 27.28 4.42 -35.82
CA ARG A 151 26.28 4.05 -34.81
C ARG A 151 25.96 2.58 -35.08
N GLY A 152 26.22 1.72 -34.11
CA GLY A 152 25.62 0.38 -34.08
C GLY A 152 26.61 -0.74 -33.88
N ARG A 153 26.90 -1.05 -32.61
CA ARG A 153 26.99 -2.47 -32.22
C ARG A 153 26.87 -2.80 -30.73
N ASP A 154 26.81 -1.82 -29.83
CA ASP A 154 26.84 -2.14 -28.38
C ASP A 154 25.53 -1.89 -27.60
N GLU A 155 24.44 -1.49 -28.26
CA GLU A 155 23.13 -1.36 -27.57
C GLU A 155 22.23 -2.61 -27.63
N LEU A 156 22.55 -3.63 -28.44
CA LEU A 156 21.62 -4.75 -28.66
C LEU A 156 21.60 -5.80 -27.53
N THR A 157 22.66 -5.89 -26.72
CA THR A 157 22.75 -6.92 -25.66
C THR A 157 22.24 -6.46 -24.30
N ARG A 158 22.18 -5.14 -24.04
CA ARG A 158 21.65 -4.62 -22.76
C ARG A 158 20.14 -4.39 -22.78
N ALA A 159 19.56 -4.12 -23.95
CA ALA A 159 18.10 -3.98 -24.10
C ALA A 159 17.35 -5.32 -23.98
N HIS A 160 17.96 -6.45 -24.38
CA HIS A 160 17.30 -7.76 -24.30
C HIS A 160 17.26 -8.36 -22.89
N LEU A 161 18.21 -8.02 -22.01
CA LEU A 161 18.26 -8.58 -20.64
C LEU A 161 17.32 -7.88 -19.66
N LEU A 162 16.90 -6.64 -19.92
CA LEU A 162 15.93 -5.92 -19.09
C LEU A 162 14.46 -6.10 -19.54
N ALA A 163 14.22 -6.64 -20.74
CA ALA A 163 12.88 -6.95 -21.22
C ALA A 163 12.30 -8.27 -20.65
N ALA A 164 13.15 -9.15 -20.09
CA ALA A 164 12.74 -10.46 -19.57
C ALA A 164 12.17 -10.44 -18.14
N LEU A 165 12.30 -9.32 -17.42
CA LEU A 165 11.81 -9.16 -16.04
C LEU A 165 10.65 -8.18 -15.89
N ALA A 166 10.08 -7.70 -17.00
CA ALA A 166 8.89 -6.87 -16.95
C ALA A 166 7.63 -7.72 -16.66
N PRO A 167 6.86 -7.42 -15.60
CA PRO A 167 5.61 -8.12 -15.34
C PRO A 167 4.62 -7.89 -16.50
N ARG A 168 4.14 -8.99 -17.09
CA ARG A 168 3.10 -8.98 -18.13
C ARG A 168 1.84 -8.30 -17.59
N ARG A 169 1.57 -7.07 -18.03
CA ARG A 169 0.25 -6.44 -17.86
C ARG A 169 -0.78 -7.23 -18.68
N PRO A 170 -1.92 -7.64 -18.09
CA PRO A 170 -3.00 -8.25 -18.86
C PRO A 170 -3.60 -7.23 -19.85
N PRO A 171 -4.14 -7.71 -20.98
CA PRO A 171 -4.72 -6.86 -22.01
C PRO A 171 -5.92 -6.07 -21.46
N ARG A 172 -5.83 -4.75 -21.60
CA ARG A 172 -6.88 -3.79 -21.27
C ARG A 172 -7.99 -3.96 -22.31
N VAL A 173 -9.04 -4.70 -21.96
CA VAL A 173 -10.27 -4.78 -22.77
C VAL A 173 -10.95 -3.43 -22.69
N SER A 174 -10.82 -2.65 -23.75
CA SER A 174 -11.52 -1.39 -23.97
C SER A 174 -13.01 -1.66 -24.22
N ALA A 175 -13.77 -1.93 -23.16
CA ALA A 175 -15.22 -1.90 -23.24
C ALA A 175 -15.67 -0.44 -23.30
N ALA A 176 -15.92 0.04 -24.52
CA ALA A 176 -16.59 1.31 -24.79
C ALA A 176 -18.02 1.26 -24.20
N ARG A 177 -18.18 1.74 -22.97
CA ARG A 177 -19.50 2.03 -22.40
C ARG A 177 -20.03 3.31 -23.03
N LYS A 178 -20.99 3.15 -23.95
CA LYS A 178 -21.92 4.22 -24.36
C LYS A 178 -22.61 4.77 -23.12
N MET A 179 -22.37 6.03 -22.79
CA MET A 179 -23.17 6.75 -21.80
C MET A 179 -24.57 7.04 -22.38
N PRO A 180 -25.67 6.71 -21.67
CA PRO A 180 -26.96 7.26 -22.00
C PRO A 180 -27.01 8.74 -21.60
N LYS A 181 -27.37 9.60 -22.55
CA LYS A 181 -27.75 11.00 -22.32
C LYS A 181 -28.87 11.01 -21.27
N ARG A 182 -28.63 11.67 -20.15
CA ARG A 182 -29.66 11.92 -19.15
C ARG A 182 -30.21 13.32 -19.43
N ASP A 183 -31.46 13.34 -19.87
CA ASP A 183 -32.18 14.55 -20.19
C ASP A 183 -32.31 15.45 -18.96
N VAL A 184 -32.03 16.73 -19.20
CA VAL A 184 -32.19 17.84 -18.28
C VAL A 184 -33.69 18.07 -18.12
N LEU A 185 -34.24 17.68 -16.97
CA LEU A 185 -35.55 18.14 -16.52
C LEU A 185 -35.36 19.33 -15.59
N HIS A 186 -35.52 20.51 -16.19
CA HIS A 186 -35.81 21.75 -15.49
C HIS A 186 -37.02 21.55 -14.56
N THR A 187 -36.82 21.80 -13.27
CA THR A 187 -37.92 22.14 -12.35
C THR A 187 -37.65 23.50 -11.75
N LYS A 188 -38.36 24.49 -12.31
CA LYS A 188 -38.62 25.80 -11.72
C LYS A 188 -39.71 25.63 -10.65
N ALA A 189 -39.42 26.05 -9.42
CA ALA A 189 -40.31 26.67 -8.43
C ALA A 189 -39.47 26.77 -7.14
N GLY A 190 -39.19 27.93 -6.55
CA GLY A 190 -40.04 29.09 -6.42
C GLY A 190 -40.96 28.90 -5.22
N THR A 191 -40.42 28.84 -4.00
CA THR A 191 -41.19 29.21 -2.80
C THR A 191 -40.28 29.71 -1.68
N GLU A 192 -40.50 30.98 -1.40
CA GLU A 192 -40.08 31.79 -0.28
C GLU A 192 -40.60 31.21 1.05
N ILE A 193 -39.71 30.96 2.02
CA ILE A 193 -40.10 30.77 3.42
C ILE A 193 -39.17 31.62 4.31
N VAL A 194 -39.65 32.83 4.55
CA VAL A 194 -39.73 33.54 5.84
C VAL A 194 -38.76 33.07 6.94
N ARG A 195 -37.81 33.97 7.26
CA ARG A 195 -37.08 34.02 8.52
C ARG A 195 -38.05 34.24 9.69
N ALA A 196 -37.94 33.43 10.73
CA ALA A 196 -38.40 33.74 12.09
C ALA A 196 -37.23 33.57 13.08
N PRO A 197 -37.11 34.44 14.11
CA PRO A 197 -35.99 34.42 15.05
C PRO A 197 -36.25 33.54 16.29
N LEU A 198 -35.14 32.99 16.82
CA LEU A 198 -34.81 32.68 18.22
C LEU A 198 -35.84 31.96 19.10
N LEU A 199 -35.47 30.76 19.57
CA LEU A 199 -35.43 30.43 21.01
C LEU A 199 -34.62 29.14 21.24
N ILE A 200 -33.38 29.32 21.69
CA ILE A 200 -32.53 28.26 22.23
C ILE A 200 -33.16 27.84 23.55
N THR A 201 -33.82 26.67 23.56
CA THR A 201 -34.21 25.98 24.78
C THR A 201 -33.25 24.82 24.96
N GLN A 202 -32.37 24.90 25.96
CA GLN A 202 -31.51 23.80 26.37
C GLN A 202 -32.39 22.65 26.92
N PRO A 203 -32.23 21.41 26.46
CA PRO A 203 -32.75 20.26 27.20
C PRO A 203 -31.80 19.90 28.34
N SER A 204 -32.32 20.05 29.55
CA SER A 204 -31.80 19.52 30.80
C SER A 204 -31.53 18.02 30.69
N MET A 205 -30.36 17.61 31.16
CA MET A 205 -29.95 16.22 31.30
C MET A 205 -30.86 15.49 32.30
N ALA A 206 -31.66 14.56 31.78
CA ALA A 206 -32.21 13.45 32.55
C ALA A 206 -31.99 12.18 31.71
N SER A 207 -30.83 11.57 31.95
CA SER A 207 -30.42 10.30 31.36
C SER A 207 -31.38 9.21 31.82
N ALA A 208 -32.26 8.76 30.92
CA ALA A 208 -32.96 7.51 31.03
C ALA A 208 -32.32 6.55 30.03
N GLU A 209 -31.46 5.68 30.54
CA GLU A 209 -30.88 4.56 29.81
C GLU A 209 -32.02 3.67 29.27
N ARG A 210 -32.24 3.70 27.95
CA ARG A 210 -33.11 2.75 27.26
C ARG A 210 -32.21 1.75 26.52
N PRO A 211 -32.34 0.44 26.77
CA PRO A 211 -31.56 -0.55 26.07
C PRO A 211 -31.96 -0.58 24.59
N VAL A 212 -30.97 -0.37 23.71
CA VAL A 212 -31.11 -0.53 22.27
C VAL A 212 -31.12 -2.03 21.97
N SER A 213 -32.31 -2.63 21.92
CA SER A 213 -32.51 -3.92 21.25
C SER A 213 -32.51 -3.68 19.74
N GLY A 214 -31.33 -3.76 19.12
CA GLY A 214 -31.20 -3.82 17.67
C GLY A 214 -31.59 -5.21 17.18
N GLU A 215 -32.82 -5.38 16.72
CA GLU A 215 -33.28 -6.60 16.05
C GLU A 215 -32.80 -6.58 14.60
N ILE A 216 -31.81 -7.40 14.26
CA ILE A 216 -31.32 -7.56 12.88
C ILE A 216 -32.30 -8.46 12.14
N ILE A 217 -33.33 -7.86 11.54
CA ILE A 217 -34.27 -8.58 10.69
C ILE A 217 -33.65 -8.66 9.28
N ALA A 218 -33.00 -9.79 8.99
CA ALA A 218 -32.55 -10.14 7.65
C ALA A 218 -33.76 -10.52 6.79
N SER A 219 -34.43 -9.52 6.20
CA SER A 219 -35.56 -9.76 5.31
C SER A 219 -35.08 -10.05 3.88
N THR A 220 -35.06 -11.33 3.51
CA THR A 220 -34.89 -11.78 2.12
C THR A 220 -36.22 -11.64 1.37
N ALA A 221 -36.39 -10.53 0.66
CA ALA A 221 -37.46 -10.35 -0.33
C ALA A 221 -36.89 -10.35 -1.76
N ASP A 222 -37.57 -11.10 -2.61
CA ASP A 222 -37.13 -11.72 -3.88
C ASP A 222 -37.36 -10.80 -5.13
N PRO A 223 -37.05 -11.22 -6.38
CA PRO A 223 -36.02 -10.56 -7.17
C PRO A 223 -36.52 -10.15 -8.58
N ALA A 224 -36.23 -8.92 -9.00
CA ALA A 224 -36.31 -8.58 -10.42
C ALA A 224 -35.11 -7.71 -10.80
N ALA A 225 -34.08 -8.40 -11.27
CA ALA A 225 -32.98 -7.85 -12.09
C ALA A 225 -32.23 -6.66 -11.48
N SER A 226 -31.48 -6.91 -10.39
CA SER A 226 -30.36 -6.04 -10.02
C SER A 226 -29.21 -6.90 -9.54
N GLN A 227 -28.01 -6.49 -9.89
CA GLN A 227 -26.74 -7.14 -9.61
C GLN A 227 -26.70 -7.70 -8.18
N GLU A 228 -26.18 -8.92 -8.04
CA GLU A 228 -26.01 -9.66 -6.80
C GLU A 228 -25.14 -8.90 -5.77
N ALA A 229 -25.71 -7.89 -5.14
CA ALA A 229 -25.14 -7.17 -4.02
C ALA A 229 -25.93 -7.56 -2.77
N MET A 230 -25.23 -7.97 -1.73
CA MET A 230 -25.80 -8.17 -0.41
C MET A 230 -26.30 -6.81 0.11
N ARG A 231 -27.62 -6.68 0.27
CA ARG A 231 -28.26 -5.50 0.88
C ARG A 231 -28.36 -5.72 2.38
N ILE A 232 -27.74 -4.83 3.15
CA ILE A 232 -27.86 -4.78 4.60
C ILE A 232 -28.70 -3.55 4.94
N GLU A 233 -29.80 -3.74 5.66
CA GLU A 233 -30.69 -2.65 6.11
C GLU A 233 -30.62 -2.55 7.64
N ILE A 234 -30.23 -1.39 8.15
CA ILE A 234 -30.15 -1.11 9.58
C ILE A 234 -31.23 -0.07 9.89
N GLN A 235 -32.20 -0.45 10.71
CA GLN A 235 -33.22 0.47 11.22
C GLN A 235 -32.70 1.11 12.50
N THR A 236 -32.72 2.44 12.56
CA THR A 236 -32.30 3.17 13.76
C THR A 236 -33.43 3.19 14.81
N GLY A 237 -33.19 3.83 15.97
CA GLY A 237 -34.23 4.06 16.97
C GLY A 237 -35.41 4.93 16.48
N ASP A 238 -35.21 5.72 15.41
CA ASP A 238 -36.28 6.40 14.70
C ASP A 238 -36.81 5.49 13.56
N PRO A 239 -38.11 5.12 13.56
CA PRO A 239 -38.67 4.25 12.53
C PRO A 239 -38.66 4.84 11.12
N ASN A 240 -38.45 6.16 10.99
CA ASN A 240 -38.38 6.85 9.71
C ASN A 240 -36.96 6.90 9.12
N ILE A 241 -35.92 6.54 9.88
CA ILE A 241 -34.53 6.58 9.43
C ILE A 241 -34.00 5.16 9.23
N ARG A 242 -33.63 4.85 7.99
CA ARG A 242 -33.09 3.55 7.57
C ARG A 242 -31.77 3.74 6.84
N ILE A 243 -30.75 3.00 7.23
CA ILE A 243 -29.45 2.97 6.56
C ILE A 243 -29.41 1.73 5.68
N ILE A 244 -29.20 1.93 4.37
CA ILE A 244 -29.13 0.85 3.38
C ILE A 244 -27.70 0.78 2.85
N TRP A 245 -27.02 -0.35 3.09
CA TRP A 245 -25.68 -0.63 2.57
C TRP A 245 -25.76 -1.73 1.51
N PHE A 246 -25.08 -1.53 0.37
CA PHE A 246 -24.88 -2.55 -0.67
C PHE A 246 -23.43 -3.04 -0.66
N SER A 247 -23.22 -4.33 -0.42
CA SER A 247 -21.89 -4.97 -0.51
C SER A 247 -21.84 -5.88 -1.74
N PRO A 248 -20.80 -5.81 -2.59
CA PRO A 248 -20.66 -6.74 -3.72
C PRO A 248 -20.49 -8.17 -3.20
N LYS A 249 -21.24 -9.13 -3.74
CA LYS A 249 -20.97 -10.54 -3.45
C LYS A 249 -19.63 -10.94 -4.07
N VAL A 250 -18.74 -11.51 -3.26
CA VAL A 250 -17.56 -12.19 -3.76
C VAL A 250 -18.03 -13.56 -4.26
N THR A 251 -18.11 -13.73 -5.58
CA THR A 251 -18.29 -15.04 -6.21
C THR A 251 -16.97 -15.79 -6.16
N GLU A 252 -16.87 -16.82 -5.31
CA GLU A 252 -15.77 -17.80 -5.32
C GLU A 252 -15.91 -18.81 -6.47
#